data_AF-A0A1Z9F411-F1
#
_entry.id   AF-A0A1Z9F411-F1
#
_cell.length_a   1.000
_cell.length_b   1.000
_cell.length_c   1.000
_cell.angle_alpha   90.00
_cell.angle_beta   90.00
_cell.angle_gamma   90.00
#
_symmetry.space_group_name_H-M   'P 1'
#
loop_
_entity.id
_entity.type
_entity.pdbx_description
1 polymer ?
#
loop_
_entity_poly.entity_id
_entity_poly.type
_entity_poly.pdbx_seq_one_letter_code
_entity_poly.pdbx_strand_id
1 'polypeptide(L)'
;MGPDGESIDRLYGSPASGGSMELVNRDYTRYKGGIHKRAITCKDIDKTKFRSHVYVTDDDRWFNRSGMPINKPTNLVGQNEDKKEKEVEKEIERSIVEASE
;
A
#
# COMPACT_ATOMS: atom_id res chain seq x y z
N MET A 1 -3.33 -11.74 15.32
CA MET A 1 -2.91 -11.48 16.71
C MET A 1 -1.53 -10.86 16.65
N GLY A 2 -1.26 -9.89 17.52
CA GLY A 2 0.07 -9.33 17.71
C GLY A 2 1.00 -10.31 18.44
N PRO A 3 2.27 -9.93 18.64
CA PRO A 3 3.29 -10.80 19.26
C PRO A 3 2.89 -11.35 20.63
N ASP A 4 2.15 -10.56 21.41
CA ASP A 4 1.73 -10.90 22.78
C ASP A 4 0.28 -11.40 22.86
N GLY A 5 -0.30 -11.85 21.74
CA GLY A 5 -1.70 -12.31 21.68
C GLY A 5 -2.74 -11.18 21.65
N GLU A 6 -2.29 -9.93 21.62
CA GLU A 6 -3.15 -8.76 21.48
C GLU A 6 -3.93 -8.78 20.16
N SER A 7 -5.15 -8.25 20.22
CA SER A 7 -5.92 -7.92 19.02
C SER A 7 -5.17 -6.89 18.18
N ILE A 8 -5.37 -6.95 16.87
CA ILE A 8 -4.82 -6.00 15.91
C ILE A 8 -5.95 -5.59 14.98
N ASP A 9 -5.74 -4.50 14.24
CA ASP A 9 -6.63 -4.11 13.17
C ASP A 9 -6.66 -5.21 12.09
N ARG A 10 -7.87 -5.64 11.70
CA ARG A 10 -8.05 -6.75 10.74
C ARG A 10 -9.11 -6.39 9.72
N LEU A 11 -8.72 -6.50 8.46
CA LEU A 11 -9.65 -6.45 7.35
C LEU A 11 -10.28 -7.84 7.15
N TYR A 12 -11.60 -7.88 7.07
CA TYR A 12 -12.39 -9.06 6.75
C TYR A 12 -13.25 -8.79 5.52
N GLY A 13 -13.55 -9.85 4.77
CA GLY A 13 -14.46 -9.77 3.64
C GLY A 13 -13.92 -10.43 2.38
N SER A 14 -14.85 -10.73 1.47
CA SER A 14 -14.56 -11.24 0.13
C SER A 14 -15.32 -10.41 -0.90
N PRO A 15 -14.78 -9.26 -1.33
CA PRO A 15 -15.43 -8.42 -2.35
C PRO A 15 -15.60 -9.16 -3.67
N ALA A 16 -14.69 -10.10 -3.95
CA ALA A 16 -14.74 -10.92 -5.16
C ALA A 16 -15.96 -11.86 -5.21
N SER A 17 -16.58 -12.16 -4.06
CA SER A 17 -17.76 -13.03 -3.96
C SER A 17 -19.06 -12.24 -3.77
N GLY A 18 -19.05 -10.92 -4.00
CA GLY A 18 -20.20 -10.05 -3.73
C GLY A 18 -20.39 -9.68 -2.25
N GLY A 19 -19.45 -10.04 -1.38
CA GLY A 19 -19.46 -9.62 0.03
C GLY A 19 -18.96 -8.19 0.22
N SER A 20 -19.24 -7.60 1.38
CA SER A 20 -18.65 -6.32 1.80
C SER A 20 -17.26 -6.53 2.41
N MET A 21 -16.46 -5.46 2.41
CA MET A 21 -15.23 -5.39 3.19
C MET A 21 -15.52 -4.71 4.51
N GLU A 22 -15.00 -5.24 5.61
CA GLU A 22 -15.15 -4.69 6.96
C GLU A 22 -13.80 -4.61 7.64
N LEU A 23 -13.53 -3.52 8.34
CA LEU A 23 -12.35 -3.37 9.20
C LEU A 23 -12.80 -3.40 10.66
N VAL A 24 -12.27 -4.38 11.41
CA VAL A 24 -12.39 -4.43 12.87
C VAL A 24 -11.10 -3.88 13.46
N ASN A 25 -11.23 -2.83 14.25
CA ASN A 25 -10.12 -2.20 14.95
C ASN A 25 -9.63 -3.09 16.10
N ARG A 26 -8.43 -2.82 16.60
CA ARG A 26 -7.84 -3.48 17.78
C ARG A 26 -8.78 -3.52 18.98
N ASP A 27 -9.54 -2.46 19.23
CA ASP A 27 -10.49 -2.37 20.34
C ASP A 27 -11.84 -3.07 20.05
N TYR A 28 -11.92 -3.87 18.99
CA TYR A 28 -13.11 -4.58 18.51
C TYR A 28 -14.22 -3.68 17.97
N THR A 29 -14.01 -2.37 17.85
CA THR A 29 -14.95 -1.49 17.18
C THR A 29 -14.88 -1.68 15.67
N ARG A 30 -16.00 -1.39 14.98
CA ARG A 30 -16.06 -1.38 13.52
C ARG A 30 -15.63 -0.03 12.99
N TYR A 31 -14.70 -0.02 12.04
CA TYR A 31 -14.34 1.17 11.31
C TYR A 31 -15.49 1.63 10.40
N LYS A 32 -15.71 2.94 10.32
CA LYS A 32 -16.83 3.55 9.59
C LYS A 32 -16.42 4.28 8.30
N GLY A 33 -15.13 4.46 8.07
CA GLY A 33 -14.63 5.10 6.86
C GLY A 33 -14.60 4.15 5.65
N GLY A 34 -14.27 4.70 4.49
CA GLY A 34 -14.09 3.96 3.25
C GLY A 34 -12.86 3.05 3.28
N ILE A 35 -12.97 1.94 2.54
CA ILE A 35 -11.88 1.00 2.28
C ILE A 35 -11.72 0.90 0.76
N HIS A 36 -10.54 1.26 0.27
CA HIS A 36 -10.24 1.35 -1.15
C HIS A 36 -9.23 0.28 -1.57
N LYS A 37 -9.45 -0.32 -2.73
CA LYS A 37 -8.52 -1.29 -3.32
C LYS A 37 -7.48 -0.56 -4.19
N ARG A 38 -6.19 -0.84 -3.97
CA ARG A 38 -5.09 -0.32 -4.79
C ARG A 38 -4.31 -1.47 -5.41
N ALA A 39 -3.89 -1.29 -6.67
CA ALA A 39 -3.08 -2.27 -7.37
C ALA A 39 -1.59 -2.07 -7.06
N ILE A 40 -0.86 -3.16 -6.88
CA ILE A 40 0.60 -3.18 -6.71
C ILE A 40 1.24 -4.14 -7.71
N THR A 41 2.52 -3.94 -8.02
CA THR A 41 3.32 -4.88 -8.80
C THR A 41 4.28 -5.65 -7.89
N CYS A 42 4.11 -6.96 -7.81
CA CYS A 42 4.98 -7.85 -7.04
C CYS A 42 5.97 -8.57 -7.98
N LYS A 43 7.07 -9.07 -7.41
CA LYS A 43 8.02 -9.95 -8.10
C LYS A 43 7.91 -11.34 -7.48
N ASP A 44 7.92 -12.36 -8.33
CA ASP A 44 8.01 -13.75 -7.91
C ASP A 44 9.47 -14.17 -7.68
N ILE A 45 9.68 -15.39 -7.19
CA ILE A 45 10.99 -16.02 -6.98
C ILE A 45 11.80 -16.03 -8.30
N ASP A 46 11.13 -16.30 -9.42
CA ASP A 46 11.72 -16.31 -10.76
C ASP A 46 11.91 -14.91 -11.36
N LYS A 47 11.76 -13.84 -10.57
CA LYS A 47 11.82 -12.42 -10.97
C LYS A 47 10.72 -11.97 -11.96
N THR A 48 9.78 -12.84 -12.30
CA THR A 48 8.59 -12.47 -13.08
C THR A 48 7.73 -11.49 -12.28
N LYS A 49 7.30 -10.40 -12.94
CA LYS A 49 6.41 -9.41 -12.32
C LYS A 49 4.96 -9.83 -12.50
N PHE A 50 4.18 -9.73 -11.44
CA PHE A 50 2.73 -9.96 -11.49
C PHE A 50 1.97 -8.86 -10.77
N ARG A 51 0.70 -8.69 -11.16
CA ARG A 51 -0.20 -7.70 -10.55
C ARG A 51 -0.87 -8.31 -9.32
N SER A 52 -0.80 -7.58 -8.21
CA SER A 52 -1.51 -7.91 -6.98
C SER A 52 -2.27 -6.66 -6.50
N HIS A 53 -2.84 -6.73 -5.30
CA HIS A 53 -3.56 -5.62 -4.71
C HIS A 53 -3.37 -5.57 -3.19
N VAL A 54 -3.67 -4.40 -2.65
CA VAL A 54 -3.69 -4.05 -1.23
C VAL A 54 -4.95 -3.22 -0.98
N TYR A 55 -5.25 -2.99 0.30
CA TYR A 55 -6.34 -2.13 0.73
C TYR A 55 -5.80 -0.96 1.53
N VAL A 56 -6.45 0.19 1.39
CA VAL A 56 -6.14 1.42 2.13
C VAL A 56 -7.43 2.04 2.64
N THR A 57 -7.44 2.47 3.88
CA THR A 57 -8.55 3.20 4.50
C THR A 57 -8.42 4.71 4.28
N ASP A 58 -9.49 5.47 4.48
CA ASP A 58 -9.45 6.94 4.41
C ASP A 58 -8.46 7.58 5.39
N ASP A 59 -8.14 6.90 6.51
CA ASP A 59 -7.13 7.32 7.49
C ASP A 59 -5.70 6.81 7.19
N ASP A 60 -5.44 6.38 5.94
CA ASP A 60 -4.15 5.93 5.40
C ASP A 60 -3.52 4.69 6.09
N ARG A 61 -4.35 3.81 6.69
CA ARG A 61 -3.91 2.48 7.13
C ARG A 61 -3.91 1.49 5.97
N TRP A 62 -2.84 0.72 5.85
CA TRP A 62 -2.63 -0.21 4.74
C TRP A 62 -2.76 -1.66 5.16
N PHE A 63 -3.42 -2.46 4.32
CA PHE A 63 -3.63 -3.88 4.55
C PHE A 63 -3.24 -4.69 3.32
N ASN A 64 -2.62 -5.83 3.53
CA ASN A 64 -2.35 -6.78 2.44
C ASN A 64 -3.63 -7.50 1.98
N ARG A 65 -3.52 -8.32 0.93
CA ARG A 65 -4.64 -9.10 0.38
C ARG A 65 -5.31 -10.06 1.37
N SER A 66 -4.63 -10.40 2.46
CA SER A 66 -5.12 -11.29 3.53
C SER A 66 -5.65 -10.51 4.74
N GLY A 67 -5.80 -9.19 4.60
CA GLY A 67 -6.32 -8.30 5.64
C GLY A 67 -5.40 -8.07 6.84
N MET A 68 -4.10 -8.38 6.70
CA MET A 68 -3.10 -8.04 7.71
C MET A 68 -2.61 -6.60 7.52
N PRO A 69 -2.42 -5.84 8.61
CA PRO A 69 -1.84 -4.50 8.53
C PRO A 69 -0.41 -4.58 7.99
N ILE A 70 -0.05 -3.63 7.15
CA ILE A 70 1.27 -3.48 6.54
C ILE A 70 1.67 -2.01 6.50
N ASN A 71 2.95 -1.75 6.28
CA ASN A 71 3.41 -0.41 5.90
C ASN A 71 2.96 -0.07 4.47
N LYS A 72 2.91 1.23 4.16
CA LYS A 72 2.59 1.73 2.82
C LYS A 72 3.49 1.06 1.76
N PRO A 73 2.91 0.38 0.75
CA PRO A 73 3.69 -0.30 -0.27
C PRO A 73 4.41 0.69 -1.18
N THR A 74 5.65 0.39 -1.54
CA THR A 74 6.50 1.25 -2.38
C THR A 74 6.35 1.00 -3.88
N ASN A 75 5.57 -0.03 -4.24
CA ASN A 75 5.39 -0.60 -5.57
C ASN A 75 3.94 -0.47 -6.08
N LEU A 76 3.28 0.63 -5.69
CA LEU A 76 1.94 0.98 -6.15
C LEU A 76 1.93 1.27 -7.65
N VAL A 77 0.96 0.70 -8.35
CA VAL A 77 0.74 0.98 -9.78
C VAL A 77 0.25 2.42 -9.90
N GLY A 78 1.00 3.25 -10.62
CA GLY A 78 0.76 4.70 -10.77
C GLY A 78 1.77 5.60 -10.03
N GLN A 79 2.39 5.15 -8.93
CA GLN A 79 3.42 5.94 -8.21
C GLN A 79 4.83 5.84 -8.80
N ASN A 80 5.07 4.89 -9.70
CA ASN A 80 6.38 4.76 -10.36
C ASN A 80 6.64 5.90 -11.36
N GLU A 81 5.61 6.64 -11.77
CA GLU A 81 5.75 7.83 -12.62
C GLU A 81 6.27 9.01 -11.78
N ASP A 82 5.64 9.28 -10.63
CA ASP A 82 6.08 10.34 -9.68
C ASP A 82 7.52 10.17 -9.18
N LYS A 83 8.00 8.92 -9.02
CA LYS A 83 9.38 8.65 -8.57
C LYS A 83 10.40 8.94 -9.66
N LYS A 84 10.08 8.64 -10.93
CA LYS A 84 10.96 8.96 -12.05
C LYS A 84 11.06 10.46 -12.24
N GLU A 85 9.95 11.18 -12.14
CA GLU A 85 9.94 12.64 -12.26
C GLU A 85 10.83 13.30 -11.20
N LYS A 86 10.76 12.84 -9.94
CA LYS A 86 11.60 13.36 -8.85
C LYS A 86 13.08 13.00 -8.95
N GLU A 87 13.42 11.86 -9.58
CA GLU A 87 14.83 11.52 -9.86
C GLU A 87 15.39 12.38 -10.98
N VAL A 88 14.63 12.58 -12.05
CA VAL A 88 15.02 13.44 -13.19
C VAL A 88 15.20 14.89 -12.72
N GLU A 89 14.31 15.40 -11.88
CA GLU A 89 14.39 16.77 -11.34
C GLU A 89 15.65 16.98 -10.49
N LYS A 90 16.01 16.00 -9.64
CA LYS A 90 17.25 16.04 -8.84
C LYS A 90 18.53 15.96 -9.68
N GLU A 91 18.49 15.24 -10.79
CA GLU A 91 19.63 15.12 -11.71
C GLU A 91 19.83 16.41 -12.52
N ILE A 92 18.73 17.06 -12.93
CA ILE A 92 18.74 18.39 -13.55
C ILE A 92 19.27 19.44 -12.56
N GLU A 93 18.81 19.45 -11.32
CA GLU A 93 19.33 20.39 -10.29
C GLU A 93 20.82 20.20 -10.04
N ARG A 94 21.30 18.95 -9.96
CA ARG A 94 22.71 18.65 -9.72
C ARG A 94 23.61 19.10 -10.87
N SER A 95 23.16 18.91 -12.10
CA SER A 95 23.91 19.33 -13.30
C SER A 95 23.94 20.84 -13.50
N ILE A 96 22.90 21.58 -13.07
CA ILE A 96 22.91 23.06 -13.07
C ILE A 96 23.93 23.62 -12.08
N VAL A 97 24.04 23.03 -10.88
CA VAL A 97 25.00 23.46 -9.86
C VAL A 97 26.43 23.23 -10.33
N GLU A 98 26.74 22.06 -10.88
CA GLU A 98 28.09 21.72 -11.40
C GLU A 98 28.53 22.58 -12.59
N ALA A 99 27.59 23.12 -13.38
CA ALA A 99 27.89 24.01 -14.50
C ALA A 99 28.08 25.49 -14.09
N SER A 100 27.84 25.82 -12.82
CA SER A 100 27.94 27.17 -12.27
C SER A 100 29.18 27.43 -11.40
N GLU A 101 30.01 26.40 -11.18
CA GLU A 101 31.38 26.47 -10.63
C GLU A 101 32.43 26.55 -11.75
#